data_AF-A0A7I8DHK5-F1
#
_entry.id   AF-A0A7I8DHK5-F1
#
_cell.length_a   1.000
_cell.length_b   1.000
_cell.length_c   1.000
_cell.angle_alpha   90.00
_cell.angle_beta   90.00
_cell.angle_gamma   90.00
#
_symmetry.space_group_name_H-M   'P 1'
#
loop_
_entity.id
_entity.type
_entity.pdbx_description
1 polymer ?
#
loop_
_entity_poly.entity_id
_entity_poly.type
_entity_poly.pdbx_seq_one_letter_code
_entity_poly.pdbx_strand_id
1 'polypeptide(L)'
;MFNKKFRLCFSIIAVTALVLGNVSAAQAGESLGSYSKRTVGSYSYNDRAAVNTDTVAGWAYTDIYTTGFVSVPTGYMGASAQLFNASTGALCQSSTTYYNTSATSTLSVGSGRYIGPSSFYSAGIARYYNGSSYNNYFTTATSTVYLVSGLTATLSAPAPQLQENDEGLTLGSAYVAEATGNMPDLVSVITTDGQLGYAYAQDLQFDTPANPEEAIALNAEAAKNPSIPVYAQDGTTIIGSFQFTTVVLSKNASAIRTEDSVTNEAVSTDITE
;
A
#
# COMPACT_ATOMS: atom_id res chain seq x y z
N MET A 1 -30.95 -2.18 58.23
CA MET A 1 -29.73 -2.99 58.00
C MET A 1 -29.83 -3.64 56.64
N PHE A 2 -29.19 -3.07 55.61
CA PHE A 2 -29.16 -3.69 54.28
C PHE A 2 -28.25 -4.92 54.29
N ASN A 3 -28.78 -6.05 53.80
CA ASN A 3 -28.14 -7.36 53.82
C ASN A 3 -26.77 -7.31 53.12
N LYS A 4 -25.71 -7.79 53.79
CA LYS A 4 -24.33 -7.74 53.27
C LYS A 4 -24.18 -8.37 51.87
N LYS A 5 -25.02 -9.35 51.54
CA LYS A 5 -25.08 -10.00 50.21
C LYS A 5 -25.64 -9.07 49.11
N PHE A 6 -26.55 -8.15 49.45
CA PHE A 6 -27.12 -7.19 48.50
C PHE A 6 -26.15 -6.07 48.12
N ARG A 7 -25.23 -5.70 49.03
CA ARG A 7 -24.16 -4.72 48.76
C ARG A 7 -23.04 -5.31 47.88
N LEU A 8 -22.83 -6.62 47.93
CA LEU A 8 -21.81 -7.31 47.13
C LEU A 8 -22.21 -7.39 45.65
N CYS A 9 -23.48 -7.67 45.33
CA CYS A 9 -23.96 -7.76 43.95
C CYS A 9 -23.98 -6.41 43.21
N PHE A 10 -24.32 -5.31 43.90
CA PHE A 10 -24.26 -3.96 43.30
C PHE A 10 -22.82 -3.51 43.03
N SER A 11 -21.87 -3.93 43.88
CA SER A 11 -20.44 -3.60 43.69
C SER A 11 -19.80 -4.35 42.53
N ILE A 12 -20.22 -5.59 42.27
CA ILE A 12 -19.72 -6.38 41.14
C ILE A 12 -20.27 -5.82 39.82
N ILE A 13 -21.56 -5.47 39.75
CA ILE A 13 -22.16 -4.87 38.54
C ILE A 13 -21.55 -3.50 38.22
N ALA A 14 -21.26 -2.67 39.23
CA ALA A 14 -20.59 -1.38 39.03
C ALA A 14 -19.13 -1.51 38.58
N VAL A 15 -18.41 -2.55 39.03
CA VAL A 15 -17.02 -2.81 38.60
C VAL A 15 -16.98 -3.40 37.19
N THR A 16 -17.90 -4.30 36.82
CA THR A 16 -17.97 -4.85 35.46
C THR A 16 -18.41 -3.81 34.42
N ALA A 17 -19.24 -2.83 34.79
CA ALA A 17 -19.58 -1.70 33.92
C ALA A 17 -18.44 -0.69 33.74
N LEU A 18 -17.51 -0.60 34.70
CA LEU A 18 -16.35 0.30 34.62
C LEU A 18 -15.18 -0.28 33.79
N VAL A 19 -15.12 -1.61 33.64
CA VAL A 19 -14.07 -2.30 32.87
C VAL A 19 -14.38 -2.36 31.36
N LEU A 20 -15.62 -2.08 30.95
CA LEU A 20 -16.04 -2.02 29.54
C LEU A 20 -15.84 -0.64 28.88
N GLY A 21 -15.29 0.34 29.61
CA GLY A 21 -15.26 1.75 29.19
C GLY A 21 -14.12 2.20 28.30
N ASN A 22 -13.15 1.34 27.93
CA ASN A 22 -11.99 1.76 27.14
C ASN A 22 -11.61 0.77 26.03
N VAL A 23 -12.59 0.34 25.23
CA VAL A 23 -12.23 -0.10 23.87
C VAL A 23 -12.07 1.17 23.03
N SER A 24 -10.84 1.66 22.94
CA SER A 24 -10.49 2.64 21.91
C SER A 24 -10.81 2.01 20.58
N ALA A 25 -11.92 2.40 19.95
CA ALA A 25 -12.22 1.99 18.59
C ALA A 25 -11.06 2.48 17.72
N ALA A 26 -10.20 1.57 17.25
CA ALA A 26 -9.20 1.90 16.26
C ALA A 26 -9.97 2.33 15.00
N GLN A 27 -9.99 3.63 14.74
CA GLN A 27 -10.54 4.13 13.49
C GLN A 27 -9.54 3.76 12.39
N ALA A 28 -9.90 2.78 11.58
CA ALA A 28 -9.19 2.44 10.37
C ALA A 28 -9.95 3.03 9.18
N GLY A 29 -9.24 3.72 8.30
CA GLY A 29 -9.77 4.21 7.03
C GLY A 29 -9.35 3.29 5.90
N GLU A 30 -10.21 3.10 4.91
CA GLU A 30 -9.89 2.37 3.68
C GLU A 30 -10.42 3.14 2.47
N SER A 31 -9.64 3.16 1.39
CA SER A 31 -10.13 3.52 0.06
C SER A 31 -9.52 2.62 -1.01
N LEU A 32 -10.32 2.29 -2.00
CA LEU A 32 -9.98 1.40 -3.10
C LEU A 32 -10.04 2.18 -4.42
N GLY A 33 -9.02 2.02 -5.25
CA GLY A 33 -9.05 2.45 -6.64
C GLY A 33 -9.99 1.56 -7.45
N SER A 34 -10.53 2.10 -8.53
CA SER A 34 -11.31 1.32 -9.49
C SER A 34 -10.43 0.25 -10.14
N TYR A 35 -11.03 -0.91 -10.44
CA TYR A 35 -10.32 -1.94 -11.18
C TYR A 35 -10.04 -1.51 -12.61
N SER A 36 -8.78 -1.64 -13.01
CA SER A 36 -8.33 -1.50 -14.39
C SER A 36 -8.13 -2.88 -15.01
N LYS A 37 -8.84 -3.18 -16.10
CA LYS A 37 -8.69 -4.44 -16.83
C LYS A 37 -7.58 -4.32 -17.88
N ARG A 38 -6.63 -5.25 -17.87
CA ARG A 38 -5.48 -5.29 -18.80
C ARG A 38 -5.43 -6.66 -19.48
N THR A 39 -5.25 -6.70 -20.80
CA THR A 39 -5.04 -7.96 -21.52
C THR A 39 -3.63 -7.95 -22.09
N VAL A 40 -2.82 -8.93 -21.67
CA VAL A 40 -1.42 -9.07 -22.07
C VAL A 40 -1.17 -10.53 -22.43
N GLY A 41 -0.80 -10.78 -23.68
CA GLY A 41 -0.75 -12.14 -24.23
C GLY A 41 -2.11 -12.84 -24.14
N SER A 42 -2.11 -14.07 -23.62
CA SER A 42 -3.32 -14.88 -23.42
C SER A 42 -4.04 -14.66 -22.09
N TYR A 43 -3.54 -13.75 -21.23
CA TYR A 43 -4.08 -13.52 -19.90
C TYR A 43 -4.76 -12.15 -19.80
N SER A 44 -5.88 -12.11 -19.07
CA SER A 44 -6.53 -10.86 -18.67
C SER A 44 -6.38 -10.66 -17.17
N TYR A 45 -5.88 -9.51 -16.77
CA TYR A 45 -5.63 -9.09 -15.40
C TYR A 45 -6.59 -7.97 -15.02
N ASN A 46 -6.83 -7.84 -13.72
CA ASN A 46 -7.48 -6.70 -13.13
C ASN A 46 -6.59 -6.23 -11.98
N ASP A 47 -6.23 -4.95 -12.01
CA ASP A 47 -5.40 -4.31 -10.99
C ASP A 47 -6.12 -3.14 -10.33
N ARG A 48 -5.76 -2.86 -9.07
CA ARG A 48 -6.17 -1.65 -8.35
C ARG A 48 -5.14 -1.27 -7.29
N ALA A 49 -5.15 0.00 -6.90
CA ALA A 49 -4.54 0.44 -5.66
C ALA A 49 -5.52 0.33 -4.49
N ALA A 50 -4.98 0.20 -3.28
CA ALA A 50 -5.71 0.37 -2.04
C ALA A 50 -4.87 1.19 -1.06
N VAL A 51 -5.53 2.03 -0.27
CA VAL A 51 -4.91 2.76 0.84
C VAL A 51 -5.66 2.44 2.11
N ASN A 52 -4.91 2.19 3.16
CA ASN A 52 -5.44 1.97 4.50
C ASN A 52 -4.77 2.93 5.47
N THR A 53 -5.50 3.30 6.50
CA THR A 53 -4.99 4.07 7.61
C THR A 53 -5.40 3.46 8.93
N ASP A 54 -4.64 3.75 9.97
CA ASP A 54 -5.10 3.73 11.35
C ASP A 54 -5.07 5.16 11.92
N THR A 55 -5.08 5.33 13.23
CA THR A 55 -5.08 6.67 13.86
C THR A 55 -3.77 7.46 13.70
N VAL A 56 -2.66 6.80 13.32
CA VAL A 56 -1.33 7.44 13.27
C VAL A 56 -0.53 7.12 12.00
N ALA A 57 -0.97 6.17 11.18
CA ALA A 57 -0.23 5.72 10.00
C ALA A 57 -1.10 5.38 8.80
N GLY A 58 -0.47 5.40 7.63
CA GLY A 58 -1.03 4.89 6.38
C GLY A 58 -0.17 3.80 5.76
N TRP A 59 -0.77 2.97 4.91
CA TRP A 59 -0.07 2.01 4.04
C TRP A 59 -0.87 1.76 2.76
N ALA A 60 -0.15 1.41 1.70
CA ALA A 60 -0.72 1.17 0.39
C ALA A 60 -0.60 -0.31 0.00
N TYR A 61 -1.50 -0.75 -0.88
CA TYR A 61 -1.41 -2.01 -1.60
C TYR A 61 -1.62 -1.83 -3.10
N THR A 62 -1.06 -2.76 -3.86
CA THR A 62 -1.40 -3.00 -5.26
C THR A 62 -1.85 -4.44 -5.38
N ASP A 63 -3.13 -4.59 -5.72
CA ASP A 63 -3.78 -5.89 -5.89
C ASP A 63 -3.86 -6.23 -7.37
N ILE A 64 -3.50 -7.46 -7.72
CA ILE A 64 -3.64 -8.03 -9.06
C ILE A 64 -4.40 -9.35 -8.93
N TYR A 65 -5.38 -9.57 -9.80
CA TYR A 65 -5.99 -10.88 -10.01
C TYR A 65 -6.31 -11.10 -11.48
N THR A 66 -6.22 -12.34 -11.92
CA THR A 66 -6.62 -12.70 -13.28
C THR A 66 -8.13 -12.86 -13.40
N THR A 67 -8.63 -12.56 -14.59
CA THR A 67 -10.04 -12.80 -14.95
C THR A 67 -10.33 -14.29 -14.87
N GLY A 68 -11.37 -14.67 -14.12
CA GLY A 68 -11.71 -16.08 -13.90
C GLY A 68 -10.71 -16.84 -13.02
N PHE A 69 -9.80 -16.15 -12.34
CA PHE A 69 -8.77 -16.75 -11.47
C PHE A 69 -7.89 -17.79 -12.18
N VAL A 70 -7.63 -17.59 -13.48
CA VAL A 70 -6.70 -18.42 -14.25
C VAL A 70 -5.28 -18.16 -13.76
N SER A 71 -4.57 -19.19 -13.32
CA SER A 71 -3.19 -19.03 -12.84
C SER A 71 -2.26 -18.64 -13.98
N VAL A 72 -1.40 -17.64 -13.74
CA VAL A 72 -0.30 -17.30 -14.63
C VAL A 72 0.98 -18.01 -14.17
N PRO A 73 1.93 -18.29 -15.07
CA PRO A 73 3.22 -18.88 -14.68
C PRO A 73 4.01 -17.98 -13.73
N THR A 74 5.05 -18.55 -13.12
CA THR A 74 5.98 -17.82 -12.27
C THR A 74 6.59 -16.63 -13.03
N GLY A 75 6.70 -15.48 -12.35
CA GLY A 75 7.26 -14.24 -12.89
C GLY A 75 6.35 -13.48 -13.84
N TYR A 76 5.15 -13.97 -14.20
CA TYR A 76 4.30 -13.29 -15.20
C TYR A 76 3.62 -12.03 -14.70
N MET A 77 3.46 -11.84 -13.39
CA MET A 77 2.92 -10.62 -12.82
C MET A 77 3.80 -10.09 -11.69
N GLY A 78 3.95 -8.77 -11.66
CA GLY A 78 4.63 -8.05 -10.58
C GLY A 78 3.85 -6.81 -10.17
N ALA A 79 4.02 -6.40 -8.92
CA ALA A 79 3.34 -5.24 -8.36
C ALA A 79 4.29 -4.40 -7.50
N SER A 80 4.07 -3.08 -7.53
CA SER A 80 4.68 -2.11 -6.62
C SER A 80 3.59 -1.22 -6.04
N ALA A 81 3.53 -1.10 -4.71
CA ALA A 81 2.57 -0.22 -4.04
C ALA A 81 3.22 1.11 -3.67
N GLN A 82 2.51 2.22 -3.92
CA GLN A 82 2.97 3.56 -3.60
C GLN A 82 1.94 4.28 -2.71
N LEU A 83 2.44 4.86 -1.62
CA LEU A 83 1.67 5.64 -0.67
C LEU A 83 2.09 7.11 -0.78
N PHE A 84 1.12 7.99 -1.00
CA PHE A 84 1.35 9.41 -1.20
C PHE A 84 0.78 10.23 -0.06
N ASN A 85 1.46 11.33 0.29
CA ASN A 85 0.91 12.39 1.11
C ASN A 85 -0.14 13.14 0.30
N ALA A 86 -1.39 13.14 0.74
CA ALA A 86 -2.47 13.78 -0.03
C ALA A 86 -2.37 15.31 -0.09
N SER A 87 -1.69 15.93 0.87
CA SER A 87 -1.54 17.40 0.93
C SER A 87 -0.45 17.92 0.00
N THR A 88 0.64 17.16 -0.18
CA THR A 88 1.79 17.58 -1.00
C THR A 88 1.94 16.81 -2.31
N GLY A 89 1.27 15.66 -2.44
CA GLY A 89 1.46 14.72 -3.54
C GLY A 89 2.79 13.95 -3.47
N ALA A 90 3.60 14.14 -2.44
CA ALA A 90 4.90 13.48 -2.31
C ALA A 90 4.76 11.99 -1.95
N LEU A 91 5.61 11.15 -2.53
CA LEU A 91 5.71 9.73 -2.21
C LEU A 91 6.27 9.56 -0.79
N CYS A 92 5.46 9.02 0.12
CA CYS A 92 5.85 8.78 1.51
C CYS A 92 6.54 7.43 1.70
N GLN A 93 6.03 6.42 1.00
CA GLN A 93 6.47 5.05 1.17
C GLN A 93 6.17 4.29 -0.13
N SER A 94 7.07 3.39 -0.51
CA SER A 94 6.90 2.56 -1.70
C SER A 94 7.50 1.19 -1.48
N SER A 95 6.86 0.16 -2.03
CA SER A 95 7.55 -1.11 -2.22
C SER A 95 8.46 -1.03 -3.44
N THR A 96 9.47 -1.88 -3.49
CA THR A 96 10.06 -2.27 -4.78
C THR A 96 9.04 -3.13 -5.55
N THR A 97 9.34 -3.47 -6.80
CA THR A 97 8.54 -4.48 -7.50
C THR A 97 8.76 -5.84 -6.87
N TYR A 98 7.67 -6.56 -6.58
CA TYR A 98 7.70 -7.97 -6.26
C TYR A 98 6.95 -8.76 -7.33
N TYR A 99 7.57 -9.82 -7.84
CA TYR A 99 7.03 -10.72 -8.86
C TYR A 99 6.56 -12.04 -8.25
N ASN A 100 5.53 -12.65 -8.84
CA ASN A 100 5.02 -13.93 -8.34
C ASN A 100 6.08 -15.05 -8.47
N THR A 101 6.34 -15.78 -7.39
CA THR A 101 7.37 -16.84 -7.33
C THR A 101 6.81 -18.26 -7.51
N SER A 102 5.51 -18.37 -7.72
CA SER A 102 4.81 -19.60 -8.11
C SER A 102 3.72 -19.28 -9.13
N ALA A 103 3.19 -20.31 -9.80
CA ALA A 103 1.98 -20.14 -10.56
C ALA A 103 0.82 -19.71 -9.64
N THR A 104 0.14 -18.62 -9.97
CA THR A 104 -0.94 -18.06 -9.14
C THR A 104 -1.84 -17.16 -9.98
N SER A 105 -3.08 -16.99 -9.54
CA SER A 105 -4.06 -16.08 -10.13
C SER A 105 -4.18 -14.74 -9.40
N THR A 106 -3.46 -14.56 -8.29
CA THR A 106 -3.50 -13.34 -7.48
C THR A 106 -2.11 -12.93 -7.00
N LEU A 107 -1.88 -11.62 -6.89
CA LEU A 107 -0.73 -11.03 -6.23
C LEU A 107 -1.15 -9.76 -5.49
N SER A 108 -0.79 -9.62 -4.21
CA SER A 108 -0.96 -8.37 -3.45
C SER A 108 0.36 -8.01 -2.77
N VAL A 109 0.83 -6.79 -3.07
CA VAL A 109 2.09 -6.22 -2.57
C VAL A 109 1.77 -4.92 -1.88
N GLY A 110 2.37 -4.69 -0.72
CA GLY A 110 2.16 -3.51 0.12
C GLY A 110 3.43 -2.71 0.35
N SER A 111 3.25 -1.41 0.56
CA SER A 111 4.32 -0.44 0.80
C SER A 111 4.92 -0.53 2.21
N GLY A 112 4.31 -1.29 3.12
CA GLY A 112 4.59 -1.19 4.55
C GLY A 112 3.96 0.06 5.17
N ARG A 113 3.99 0.09 6.51
CA ARG A 113 3.32 1.09 7.35
C ARG A 113 4.17 2.34 7.51
N TYR A 114 3.56 3.51 7.32
CA TYR A 114 4.22 4.80 7.41
C TYR A 114 3.51 5.73 8.40
N ILE A 115 4.22 6.14 9.45
CA ILE A 115 3.75 7.14 10.42
C ILE A 115 4.17 8.50 9.88
N GLY A 116 3.20 9.39 9.61
CA GLY A 116 3.53 10.69 9.04
C GLY A 116 2.34 11.63 8.90
N PRO A 117 1.99 12.06 7.67
CA PRO A 117 0.99 13.09 7.44
C PRO A 117 -0.40 12.64 7.87
N SER A 118 -1.31 13.60 8.01
CA SER A 118 -2.70 13.36 8.41
C SER A 118 -3.59 12.77 7.31
N SER A 119 -3.07 12.60 6.08
CA SER A 119 -3.87 12.17 4.93
C SER A 119 -3.05 11.48 3.84
N PHE A 120 -3.64 10.47 3.23
CA PHE A 120 -2.99 9.59 2.26
C PHE A 120 -3.91 9.24 1.08
N TYR A 121 -3.28 8.98 -0.06
CA TYR A 121 -3.89 8.21 -1.14
C TYR A 121 -2.85 7.22 -1.68
N SER A 122 -3.29 6.27 -2.50
CA SER A 122 -2.41 5.30 -3.13
C SER A 122 -2.61 5.27 -4.63
N ALA A 123 -1.51 5.08 -5.35
CA ALA A 123 -1.47 4.50 -6.68
C ALA A 123 -0.40 3.40 -6.66
N GLY A 124 -0.38 2.55 -7.68
CA GLY A 124 0.56 1.45 -7.78
C GLY A 124 0.97 1.22 -9.22
N ILE A 125 1.93 0.31 -9.39
CA ILE A 125 2.43 -0.09 -10.70
C ILE A 125 2.28 -1.60 -10.82
N ALA A 126 1.42 -2.03 -11.74
CA ALA A 126 1.26 -3.42 -12.13
C ALA A 126 2.14 -3.71 -13.36
N ARG A 127 2.79 -4.87 -13.37
CA ARG A 127 3.69 -5.30 -14.44
C ARG A 127 3.29 -6.68 -14.93
N TYR A 128 3.16 -6.84 -16.24
CA TYR A 128 2.73 -8.10 -16.85
C TYR A 128 3.67 -8.52 -17.96
N TYR A 129 4.14 -9.77 -17.89
CA TYR A 129 5.00 -10.33 -18.92
C TYR A 129 4.23 -10.50 -20.23
N ASN A 130 4.78 -9.95 -21.32
CA ASN A 130 4.17 -9.92 -22.64
C ASN A 130 4.72 -10.99 -23.60
N GLY A 131 5.64 -11.84 -23.13
CA GLY A 131 6.33 -12.85 -23.94
C GLY A 131 7.77 -12.48 -24.32
N SER A 132 8.15 -11.20 -24.16
CA SER A 132 9.51 -10.72 -24.44
C SER A 132 10.06 -9.74 -23.38
N SER A 133 9.19 -9.04 -22.67
CA SER A 133 9.50 -8.10 -21.59
C SER A 133 8.22 -7.88 -20.76
N TYR A 134 8.11 -6.77 -20.02
CA TYR A 134 6.94 -6.43 -19.22
C TYR A 134 6.28 -5.15 -19.69
N ASN A 135 4.95 -5.19 -19.74
CA ASN A 135 4.16 -3.97 -19.83
C ASN A 135 3.94 -3.42 -18.42
N ASN A 136 4.24 -2.14 -18.23
CA ASN A 136 4.04 -1.43 -16.98
C ASN A 136 2.75 -0.61 -17.05
N TYR A 137 1.89 -0.73 -16.04
CA TYR A 137 0.62 -0.01 -15.96
C TYR A 137 0.48 0.63 -14.58
N PHE A 138 0.16 1.93 -14.57
CA PHE A 138 -0.32 2.58 -13.36
C PHE A 138 -1.74 2.10 -13.06
N THR A 139 -2.00 1.78 -11.79
CA THR A 139 -3.35 1.52 -11.31
C THR A 139 -4.12 2.82 -11.18
N THR A 140 -5.44 2.78 -11.23
CA THR A 140 -6.26 3.93 -10.85
C THR A 140 -6.02 4.29 -9.38
N ALA A 141 -5.76 5.57 -9.10
CA ALA A 141 -5.54 6.02 -7.73
C ALA A 141 -6.79 5.85 -6.85
N THR A 142 -6.56 5.71 -5.55
CA THR A 142 -7.61 5.72 -4.53
C THR A 142 -8.12 7.14 -4.29
N SER A 143 -9.29 7.27 -3.65
CA SER A 143 -9.62 8.54 -3.00
C SER A 143 -8.71 8.78 -1.79
N THR A 144 -8.66 10.01 -1.32
CA THR A 144 -7.90 10.38 -0.11
C THR A 144 -8.58 9.86 1.15
N VAL A 145 -7.77 9.32 2.08
CA VAL A 145 -8.17 8.88 3.42
C VAL A 145 -7.40 9.69 4.47
N TYR A 146 -8.07 10.09 5.55
CA TYR A 146 -7.49 10.88 6.64
C TYR A 146 -7.25 10.02 7.90
N LEU A 147 -6.21 10.32 8.69
CA LEU A 147 -5.88 9.62 9.95
C LEU A 147 -6.91 9.88 11.06
N VAL A 148 -7.49 11.08 11.09
CA VAL A 148 -8.38 11.55 12.16
C VAL A 148 -9.73 11.93 11.60
N SER A 149 -10.46 10.93 11.13
CA SER A 149 -11.93 10.85 11.08
C SER A 149 -12.29 9.75 10.08
N GLY A 150 -13.35 9.00 10.35
CA GLY A 150 -14.09 8.24 9.34
C GLY A 150 -14.70 9.11 8.21
N LEU A 151 -14.06 10.24 7.85
CA LEU A 151 -14.33 11.01 6.66
C LEU A 151 -13.43 10.48 5.53
N THR A 152 -13.99 9.59 4.72
CA THR A 152 -13.58 9.48 3.32
C THR A 152 -14.14 10.70 2.61
N ALA A 153 -13.30 11.66 2.25
CA ALA A 153 -13.72 12.74 1.36
C ALA A 153 -13.38 12.34 -0.08
N THR A 154 -14.35 12.47 -0.99
CA THR A 154 -14.09 12.51 -2.44
C THR A 154 -13.33 13.79 -2.76
N LEU A 155 -12.05 13.81 -2.42
CA LEU A 155 -11.13 14.84 -2.85
C LEU A 155 -10.24 14.21 -3.91
N SER A 156 -10.35 14.76 -5.13
CA SER A 156 -9.42 14.50 -6.22
C SER A 156 -8.01 14.75 -5.72
N ALA A 157 -7.08 13.86 -6.05
CA ALA A 157 -5.66 14.15 -5.91
C ALA A 157 -5.37 15.54 -6.51
N PRO A 158 -4.49 16.34 -5.89
CA PRO A 158 -4.19 17.68 -6.35
C PRO A 158 -3.79 17.64 -7.83
N ALA A 159 -4.24 18.64 -8.59
CA ALA A 159 -3.96 18.70 -10.02
C ALA A 159 -2.44 18.57 -10.26
N PRO A 160 -2.00 17.65 -11.13
CA PRO A 160 -0.57 17.48 -11.41
C PRO A 160 -0.03 18.79 -11.99
N GLN A 161 0.86 19.45 -11.26
CA GLN A 161 1.61 20.60 -11.74
C GLN A 161 3.07 20.18 -11.82
N LEU A 162 3.62 20.30 -13.02
CA LEU A 162 5.04 20.10 -13.27
C LEU A 162 5.72 21.47 -13.24
N GLN A 163 6.85 21.55 -12.56
CA GLN A 163 7.74 22.70 -12.58
C GLN A 163 9.06 22.27 -13.21
N GLU A 164 9.84 23.21 -13.71
CA GLU A 164 11.19 22.95 -14.24
C GLU A 164 12.18 23.72 -13.38
N ASN A 165 13.34 23.13 -13.04
CA ASN A 165 14.41 23.84 -12.35
C ASN A 165 15.39 24.49 -13.35
N ASP A 166 16.40 25.18 -12.82
CA ASP A 166 17.41 25.88 -13.62
C ASP A 166 18.26 24.95 -14.51
N GLU A 167 18.29 23.64 -14.21
CA GLU A 167 18.98 22.60 -14.98
C GLU A 167 18.08 21.94 -16.05
N GLY A 168 16.84 22.41 -16.19
CA GLY A 168 15.88 21.87 -17.16
C GLY A 168 15.21 20.56 -16.73
N LEU A 169 15.32 20.18 -15.46
CA LEU A 169 14.71 18.95 -14.93
C LEU A 169 13.27 19.23 -14.51
N THR A 170 12.37 18.35 -14.92
CA THR A 170 10.96 18.41 -14.54
C THR A 170 10.78 17.91 -13.11
N LEU A 171 10.11 18.67 -12.25
CA LEU A 171 9.77 18.33 -10.87
C LEU A 171 8.27 18.14 -10.70
N GLY A 172 7.88 17.15 -9.90
CA GLY A 172 6.48 16.99 -9.52
C GLY A 172 6.18 15.69 -8.77
N SER A 173 4.90 15.42 -8.57
CA SER A 173 4.46 14.14 -8.00
C SER A 173 4.51 13.03 -9.05
N ALA A 174 4.84 11.80 -8.63
CA ALA A 174 4.68 10.62 -9.48
C ALA A 174 3.24 10.38 -9.93
N TYR A 175 2.24 10.99 -9.27
CA TYR A 175 0.83 10.95 -9.67
C TYR A 175 0.59 11.44 -11.10
N VAL A 176 1.43 12.36 -11.61
CA VAL A 176 1.33 12.85 -13.00
C VAL A 176 1.34 11.69 -14.00
N ALA A 177 2.07 10.61 -13.71
CA ALA A 177 2.22 9.46 -14.59
C ALA A 177 0.92 8.67 -14.80
N GLU A 178 -0.07 8.75 -13.90
CA GLU A 178 -1.39 8.16 -14.14
C GLU A 178 -2.10 8.85 -15.33
N ALA A 179 -1.96 10.17 -15.43
CA ALA A 179 -2.60 10.97 -16.48
C ALA A 179 -1.79 11.03 -17.78
N THR A 180 -0.45 11.10 -17.69
CA THR A 180 0.43 11.35 -18.84
C THR A 180 1.18 10.11 -19.33
N GLY A 181 1.22 9.04 -18.52
CA GLY A 181 2.04 7.86 -18.75
C GLY A 181 3.52 8.04 -18.41
N ASN A 182 3.97 9.25 -18.03
CA ASN A 182 5.37 9.56 -17.74
C ASN A 182 5.53 10.24 -16.37
N MET A 183 6.54 9.84 -15.60
CA MET A 183 6.93 10.54 -14.37
C MET A 183 7.77 11.79 -14.69
N PRO A 184 7.77 12.81 -13.81
CA PRO A 184 8.76 13.88 -13.87
C PRO A 184 10.18 13.33 -13.68
N ASP A 185 11.20 14.06 -14.15
CA ASP A 185 12.60 13.66 -13.95
C ASP A 185 12.94 13.54 -12.45
N LEU A 186 12.42 14.48 -11.66
CA LEU A 186 12.53 14.55 -10.20
C LEU A 186 11.14 14.40 -9.57
N VAL A 187 10.92 13.27 -8.92
CA VAL A 187 9.68 12.94 -8.22
C VAL A 187 9.76 13.41 -6.77
N SER A 188 8.75 14.12 -6.28
CA SER A 188 8.66 14.53 -4.89
C SER A 188 8.51 13.32 -3.96
N VAL A 189 9.38 13.23 -2.95
CA VAL A 189 9.42 12.14 -1.97
C VAL A 189 9.61 12.70 -0.56
N ILE A 190 9.28 11.90 0.45
CA ILE A 190 9.58 12.22 1.86
C ILE A 190 10.78 11.38 2.30
N THR A 191 11.81 12.03 2.85
CA THR A 191 12.99 11.34 3.39
C THR A 191 12.63 10.47 4.59
N THR A 192 13.52 9.56 4.97
CA THR A 192 13.40 8.77 6.22
C THR A 192 13.24 9.64 7.48
N ASP A 193 13.72 10.88 7.44
CA ASP A 193 13.62 11.85 8.55
C ASP A 193 12.40 12.79 8.41
N GLY A 194 11.51 12.55 7.44
CA GLY A 194 10.26 13.29 7.28
C GLY A 194 10.37 14.60 6.50
N GLN A 195 11.49 14.86 5.82
CA GLN A 195 11.67 16.09 5.02
C GLN A 195 11.22 15.89 3.58
N LEU A 196 10.59 16.91 2.99
CA LEU A 196 10.24 16.90 1.57
C LEU A 196 11.49 17.12 0.71
N GLY A 197 11.67 16.27 -0.31
CA GLY A 197 12.73 16.38 -1.30
C GLY A 197 12.33 15.74 -2.62
N TYR A 198 13.32 15.42 -3.45
CA TYR A 198 13.12 14.84 -4.77
C TYR A 198 14.03 13.63 -5.02
N ALA A 199 13.52 12.58 -5.64
CA ALA A 199 14.31 11.45 -6.12
C ALA A 199 14.17 11.37 -7.64
N TYR A 200 15.22 10.90 -8.32
CA TYR A 200 15.13 10.69 -9.77
C TYR A 200 14.12 9.59 -10.10
N ALA A 201 13.28 9.79 -11.10
CA ALA A 201 12.26 8.81 -11.48
C ALA A 201 12.86 7.45 -11.88
N GLN A 202 14.04 7.45 -12.50
CA GLN A 202 14.78 6.22 -12.84
C GLN A 202 15.17 5.41 -11.58
N ASP A 203 15.43 6.06 -10.46
CA ASP A 203 15.80 5.38 -9.21
C ASP A 203 14.56 4.85 -8.47
N LEU A 204 13.37 5.43 -8.76
CA LEU A 204 12.08 4.97 -8.24
C LEU A 204 11.49 3.81 -9.05
N GLN A 205 11.77 3.78 -10.35
CA GLN A 205 11.36 2.71 -11.25
C GLN A 205 12.55 1.82 -11.57
N PHE A 206 12.81 0.83 -10.71
CA PHE A 206 13.82 -0.20 -10.97
C PHE A 206 13.64 -0.83 -12.36
N ASP A 207 14.76 -1.22 -12.97
CA ASP A 207 14.84 -1.77 -14.32
C ASP A 207 13.76 -2.81 -14.60
N THR A 208 13.17 -2.71 -15.79
CA THR A 208 12.18 -3.70 -16.23
C THR A 208 12.92 -4.98 -16.62
N PRO A 209 12.67 -6.13 -15.94
CA PRO A 209 13.37 -7.37 -16.23
C PRO A 209 13.09 -7.81 -17.68
N ALA A 210 14.08 -8.44 -18.32
CA ALA A 210 13.93 -8.92 -19.68
C ALA A 210 13.08 -10.20 -19.76
N ASN A 211 12.98 -10.96 -18.67
CA ASN A 211 12.30 -12.26 -18.65
C ASN A 211 11.84 -12.65 -17.22
N PRO A 212 10.97 -13.67 -17.10
CA PRO A 212 10.48 -14.16 -15.82
C PRO A 212 11.58 -14.63 -14.85
N GLU A 213 12.66 -15.23 -15.34
CA GLU A 213 13.76 -15.69 -14.49
C GLU A 213 14.46 -14.51 -13.79
N GLU A 214 14.76 -13.45 -14.54
CA GLU A 214 15.33 -12.21 -14.00
C GLU A 214 14.34 -11.51 -13.04
N ALA A 215 13.05 -11.48 -13.38
CA ALA A 215 12.03 -10.89 -12.54
C ALA A 215 11.96 -11.55 -11.14
N ILE A 216 12.12 -12.87 -11.07
CA ILE A 216 12.16 -13.60 -9.80
C ILE A 216 13.44 -13.27 -9.03
N ALA A 217 14.58 -13.12 -9.72
CA ALA A 217 15.85 -12.78 -9.08
C ALA A 217 15.80 -11.41 -8.38
N LEU A 218 15.08 -10.44 -8.97
CA LEU A 218 14.87 -9.12 -8.37
C LEU A 218 14.13 -9.15 -7.03
N ASN A 219 13.35 -10.19 -6.75
CA ASN A 219 12.67 -10.33 -5.45
C ASN A 219 13.66 -10.44 -4.27
N ALA A 220 14.87 -10.94 -4.49
CA ALA A 220 15.89 -11.00 -3.45
C ALA A 220 16.42 -9.61 -3.10
N GLU A 221 16.54 -8.71 -4.09
CA GLU A 221 16.90 -7.31 -3.86
C GLU A 221 15.74 -6.54 -3.21
N ALA A 222 14.51 -6.81 -3.63
CA ALA A 222 13.30 -6.27 -3.01
C ALA A 222 13.25 -6.54 -1.49
N ALA A 223 13.66 -7.76 -1.07
CA ALA A 223 13.67 -8.15 0.34
C ALA A 223 14.72 -7.42 1.18
N LYS A 224 15.69 -6.74 0.57
CA LYS A 224 16.72 -5.96 1.27
C LYS A 224 16.25 -4.56 1.63
N ASN A 225 15.06 -4.13 1.20
CA ASN A 225 14.53 -2.78 1.43
C ASN A 225 15.55 -1.69 1.05
N PRO A 226 15.93 -1.61 -0.24
CA PRO A 226 16.96 -0.69 -0.70
C PRO A 226 16.60 0.77 -0.40
N SER A 227 17.61 1.64 -0.45
CA SER A 227 17.43 3.09 -0.29
C SER A 227 18.08 3.85 -1.44
N ILE A 228 17.47 4.96 -1.83
CA ILE A 228 17.98 5.86 -2.87
C ILE A 228 18.23 7.26 -2.27
N PRO A 229 19.16 8.05 -2.83
CA PRO A 229 19.38 9.42 -2.39
C PRO A 229 18.16 10.29 -2.66
N VAL A 230 17.95 11.28 -1.79
CA VAL A 230 16.95 12.34 -1.95
C VAL A 230 17.67 13.67 -2.07
N TYR A 231 17.29 14.44 -3.07
CA TYR A 231 17.89 15.70 -3.47
C TYR A 231 16.99 16.88 -3.12
N ALA A 232 17.59 18.07 -3.06
CA ALA A 232 16.87 19.32 -3.12
C ALA A 232 16.29 19.55 -4.53
N GLN A 233 15.55 20.66 -4.71
CA GLN A 233 14.95 21.04 -6.00
C GLN A 233 15.99 21.29 -7.13
N ASP A 234 17.26 21.51 -6.77
CA ASP A 234 18.36 21.64 -7.73
C ASP A 234 18.76 20.29 -8.39
N GLY A 235 18.27 19.16 -7.90
CA GLY A 235 18.62 17.82 -8.41
C GLY A 235 20.05 17.37 -8.11
N THR A 236 20.84 18.14 -7.36
CA THR A 236 22.27 17.86 -7.14
C THR A 236 22.64 17.81 -5.66
N THR A 237 22.01 18.62 -4.81
CA THR A 237 22.26 18.64 -3.37
C THR A 237 21.53 17.49 -2.68
N ILE A 238 22.25 16.51 -2.15
CA ILE A 238 21.66 15.40 -1.37
C ILE A 238 21.24 15.91 0.01
N ILE A 239 19.98 15.72 0.37
CA ILE A 239 19.37 16.13 1.64
C ILE A 239 18.89 14.95 2.51
N GLY A 240 18.95 13.73 2.00
CA GLY A 240 18.58 12.53 2.75
C GLY A 240 18.49 11.28 1.90
N SER A 241 17.68 10.33 2.36
CA SER A 241 17.42 9.08 1.65
C SER A 241 15.94 8.71 1.70
N PHE A 242 15.50 7.95 0.70
CA PHE A 242 14.17 7.35 0.62
C PHE A 242 14.35 5.84 0.67
N GLN A 243 13.67 5.17 1.61
CA GLN A 243 13.76 3.71 1.78
C GLN A 243 12.53 3.04 1.21
N PHE A 244 12.74 1.98 0.43
CA PHE A 244 11.67 1.11 -0.03
C PHE A 244 11.34 0.06 1.02
N THR A 245 10.07 -0.28 1.17
CA THR A 245 9.61 -1.36 2.05
C THR A 245 8.61 -2.25 1.33
N THR A 246 8.94 -3.53 1.20
CA THR A 246 8.10 -4.50 0.46
C THR A 246 7.43 -5.49 1.42
N VAL A 247 6.10 -5.48 1.46
CA VAL A 247 5.29 -6.44 2.23
C VAL A 247 4.47 -7.29 1.26
N VAL A 248 4.65 -8.61 1.27
CA VAL A 248 3.90 -9.52 0.37
C VAL A 248 2.83 -10.24 1.17
N LEU A 249 1.56 -10.05 0.81
CA LEU A 249 0.43 -10.63 1.55
C LEU A 249 -0.10 -11.93 0.97
N SER A 250 0.04 -12.13 -0.34
CA SER A 250 -0.38 -13.39 -0.98
C SER A 250 0.82 -14.31 -1.19
N LYS A 251 1.03 -15.24 -0.26
CA LYS A 251 1.76 -16.49 -0.51
C LYS A 251 0.72 -17.62 -0.50
N ASN A 252 0.06 -17.83 -1.64
CA ASN A 252 -1.05 -18.78 -1.90
C ASN A 252 -2.48 -18.29 -1.57
N ALA A 253 -3.31 -18.17 -2.61
CA ALA A 253 -4.74 -17.81 -2.57
C ALA A 253 -5.66 -18.95 -2.09
N SER A 254 -5.23 -19.78 -1.14
CA SER A 254 -6.07 -20.83 -0.56
C SER A 254 -6.32 -20.71 0.94
N ALA A 255 -5.82 -19.67 1.62
CA ALA A 255 -5.98 -19.55 3.07
C ALA A 255 -6.56 -18.22 3.59
N ILE A 256 -6.82 -17.21 2.75
CA ILE A 256 -7.21 -15.88 3.24
C ILE A 256 -8.55 -15.46 2.62
N ARG A 257 -9.63 -16.13 3.06
CA ARG A 257 -11.01 -15.61 2.95
C ARG A 257 -12.03 -16.44 3.73
N THR A 258 -11.70 -16.86 4.95
CA THR A 258 -12.70 -17.39 5.91
C THR A 258 -12.12 -17.36 7.32
N GLU A 259 -11.84 -16.18 7.89
CA GLU A 259 -11.72 -16.07 9.37
C GLU A 259 -12.42 -14.85 9.98
N ASP A 260 -13.08 -13.98 9.21
CA ASP A 260 -13.78 -12.80 9.76
C ASP A 260 -15.32 -12.88 9.73
N SER A 261 -15.87 -14.10 9.72
CA SER A 261 -17.30 -14.29 9.99
C SER A 261 -17.57 -15.69 10.53
N VAL A 262 -17.60 -15.85 11.84
CA VAL A 262 -18.77 -16.34 12.60
C VAL A 262 -18.46 -16.21 14.09
N THR A 263 -19.35 -15.48 14.73
CA THR A 263 -19.62 -15.30 16.15
C THR A 263 -19.41 -16.53 17.05
N ASN A 264 -18.87 -16.25 18.25
CA ASN A 264 -19.20 -16.86 19.55
C ASN A 264 -20.17 -18.05 19.53
N GLU A 265 -19.68 -19.23 19.90
CA GLU A 265 -20.43 -20.16 20.74
C GLU A 265 -19.51 -20.75 21.81
N ALA A 266 -20.02 -20.78 23.03
CA ALA A 266 -19.30 -21.09 24.26
C ALA A 266 -18.91 -22.57 24.34
N VAL A 267 -17.66 -22.85 24.70
CA VAL A 267 -17.27 -24.17 25.22
C VAL A 267 -17.41 -24.13 26.73
N SER A 268 -18.49 -24.74 27.21
CA SER A 268 -18.64 -25.26 28.56
C SER A 268 -17.58 -26.34 28.80
N THR A 269 -16.62 -26.07 29.68
CA THR A 269 -15.78 -27.11 30.27
C THR A 269 -16.61 -27.89 31.28
N ASP A 270 -16.99 -29.12 30.92
CA ASP A 270 -17.35 -30.14 31.89
C ASP A 270 -16.16 -31.12 31.98
N ILE A 271 -15.44 -31.02 33.09
CA ILE A 271 -14.39 -31.97 33.47
C ILE A 271 -15.06 -32.90 34.48
N THR A 272 -15.03 -34.19 34.16
CA THR A 272 -15.54 -35.28 34.98
C THR A 272 -14.81 -35.39 36.33
N GLU A 273 -15.58 -35.47 37.41
CA GLU A 273 -15.40 -36.42 38.53
C GLU A 273 -16.74 -37.08 38.85
#